data_AF-A0A968I854-F1
#
_entry.id   AF-A0A968I854-F1
#
_cell.length_a   1.000
_cell.length_b   1.000
_cell.length_c   1.000
_cell.angle_alpha   90.00
_cell.angle_beta   90.00
_cell.angle_gamma   90.00
#
_symmetry.space_group_name_H-M   'P 1'
#
loop_
_entity.id
_entity.type
_entity.pdbx_description
1 polymer ?
#
loop_
_entity_poly.entity_id
_entity_poly.type
_entity_poly.pdbx_seq_one_letter_code
_entity_poly.pdbx_strand_id
1 'polypeptide(L)'
;MPNCDFYAYGNDFQAVLGFVFSQPGWILHELVSQPDTPVAVFSSVDSVLEHHQVGARPINFQLYAPEMRGRVRHERIQLAPGAVEGATHRFSTEGWGLIQLYFGFEHHDGITHSHTNHNTERRAQAWAVTINALDDPGLWDWTVVSRMSARLNRFIHKSAAARFGSRPILPAAQAALASGKTCCEEALSNPERTPFENPPRCGAERSARCLHLRMRPRQDHLEALCRGDIGVPNACVVRVAVQTPFWDGFLRPEW
;
A
#
# COMPACT_ATOMS: atom_id res chain seq x y z
N MET A 1 15.63 -1.21 3.05
CA MET A 1 14.34 -1.65 3.66
C MET A 1 13.91 -2.85 2.85
N PRO A 2 13.68 -4.03 3.43
CA PRO A 2 13.33 -5.21 2.64
C PRO A 2 11.87 -5.09 2.22
N ASN A 3 11.62 -4.33 1.17
CA ASN A 3 10.35 -4.34 0.46
C ASN A 3 10.36 -5.46 -0.58
N CYS A 4 9.20 -6.07 -0.81
CA CYS A 4 9.01 -6.97 -1.94
C CYS A 4 7.68 -6.64 -2.60
N ASP A 5 7.76 -6.09 -3.81
CA ASP A 5 6.63 -5.99 -4.73
C ASP A 5 6.56 -7.28 -5.55
N PHE A 6 5.38 -7.86 -5.71
CA PHE A 6 5.18 -9.12 -6.45
C PHE A 6 3.80 -9.18 -7.09
N TYR A 7 3.67 -9.90 -8.20
CA TYR A 7 2.37 -10.16 -8.82
C TYR A 7 1.84 -11.51 -8.35
N ALA A 8 0.60 -11.50 -7.85
CA ALA A 8 -0.14 -12.65 -7.38
C ALA A 8 -1.57 -12.58 -7.92
N TYR A 9 -2.16 -13.73 -8.24
CA TYR A 9 -3.51 -13.82 -8.74
C TYR A 9 -4.17 -15.14 -8.30
N GLY A 10 -5.48 -15.13 -8.06
CA GLY A 10 -6.25 -16.33 -7.69
C GLY A 10 -5.59 -17.15 -6.56
N ASN A 11 -5.20 -18.39 -6.87
CA ASN A 11 -4.63 -19.33 -5.89
C ASN A 11 -3.26 -18.89 -5.33
N ASP A 12 -2.56 -17.93 -5.94
CA ASP A 12 -1.33 -17.37 -5.38
C ASP A 12 -1.60 -16.72 -4.02
N PHE A 13 -2.75 -16.05 -3.85
CA PHE A 13 -3.12 -15.43 -2.57
C PHE A 13 -3.27 -16.47 -1.47
N GLN A 14 -3.93 -17.60 -1.77
CA GLN A 14 -4.07 -18.72 -0.84
C GLN A 14 -2.71 -19.34 -0.50
N ALA A 15 -1.78 -19.42 -1.47
CA ALA A 15 -0.43 -19.93 -1.21
C ALA A 15 0.35 -19.01 -0.25
N VAL A 16 0.26 -17.69 -0.42
CA VAL A 16 0.90 -16.71 0.49
C VAL A 16 0.26 -16.74 1.88
N LEU A 17 -1.07 -16.75 1.97
CA LEU A 17 -1.78 -16.85 3.25
C LEU A 17 -1.49 -18.19 3.94
N GLY A 18 -1.50 -19.30 3.19
CA GLY A 18 -1.16 -20.62 3.70
C GLY A 18 0.25 -20.66 4.28
N PHE A 19 1.21 -20.01 3.61
CA PHE A 19 2.54 -19.82 4.17
C PHE A 19 2.51 -19.03 5.47
N VAL A 20 1.82 -17.89 5.53
CA VAL A 20 1.67 -17.06 6.73
C VAL A 20 1.11 -17.89 7.89
N PHE A 21 -0.01 -18.57 7.71
CA PHE A 21 -0.67 -19.34 8.77
C PHE A 21 0.06 -20.63 9.15
N SER A 22 0.95 -21.13 8.29
CA SER A 22 1.86 -22.23 8.66
C SER A 22 3.01 -21.78 9.58
N GLN A 23 3.21 -20.48 9.76
CA GLN A 23 4.25 -19.97 10.66
C GLN A 23 3.75 -19.96 12.10
N PRO A 24 4.48 -20.59 13.05
CA PRO A 24 4.05 -20.62 14.44
C PRO A 24 4.07 -19.21 15.04
N GLY A 25 2.97 -18.84 15.70
CA GLY A 25 2.84 -17.58 16.42
C GLY A 25 2.65 -16.34 15.55
N TRP A 26 2.56 -16.48 14.22
CA TRP A 26 2.23 -15.36 13.34
C TRP A 26 0.72 -15.09 13.41
N ILE A 27 0.36 -13.83 13.56
CA ILE A 27 -1.00 -13.32 13.70
C ILE A 27 -1.22 -12.31 12.58
N LEU A 28 -2.29 -12.49 11.82
CA LEU A 28 -2.67 -11.62 10.70
C LEU A 28 -3.82 -10.73 11.13
N HIS A 29 -3.56 -9.43 11.23
CA HIS A 29 -4.57 -8.41 11.50
C HIS A 29 -4.98 -7.75 10.18
N GLU A 30 -6.25 -7.37 10.04
CA GLU A 30 -6.65 -6.42 9.02
C GLU A 30 -5.97 -5.05 9.28
N LEU A 31 -5.53 -4.36 8.23
CA LEU A 31 -4.96 -3.02 8.39
C LEU A 31 -6.02 -2.02 8.84
N VAL A 32 -7.21 -2.04 8.23
CA VAL A 32 -8.32 -1.15 8.54
C VAL A 32 -9.60 -1.96 8.57
N SER A 33 -10.38 -1.82 9.64
CA SER A 33 -11.63 -2.55 9.82
C SER A 33 -12.72 -2.13 8.83
N GLN A 34 -13.73 -2.99 8.66
CA GLN A 34 -15.02 -2.53 8.15
C GLN A 34 -15.58 -1.42 9.08
N PRO A 35 -16.35 -0.46 8.53
CA PRO A 35 -16.92 0.63 9.31
C PRO A 35 -17.76 0.12 10.49
N ASP A 36 -17.62 0.77 11.64
CA ASP A 36 -18.28 0.45 12.92
C ASP A 36 -18.07 -0.99 13.45
N THR A 37 -17.06 -1.70 12.95
CA THR A 37 -16.68 -3.04 13.45
C THR A 37 -15.25 -3.05 14.01
N PRO A 38 -14.92 -3.92 14.97
CA PRO A 38 -13.54 -4.14 15.38
C PRO A 38 -12.67 -4.63 14.23
N VAL A 39 -11.35 -4.42 14.33
CA VAL A 39 -10.36 -5.03 13.42
C VAL A 39 -10.51 -6.55 13.43
N ALA A 40 -10.61 -7.16 12.25
CA ALA A 40 -10.57 -8.60 12.11
C ALA A 40 -9.15 -9.15 12.35
N VAL A 41 -9.07 -10.24 13.10
CA VAL A 41 -7.84 -11.01 13.32
C VAL A 41 -8.09 -12.43 12.80
N PHE A 42 -7.22 -12.87 11.91
CA PHE A 42 -7.41 -14.12 11.20
C PHE A 42 -6.49 -15.22 11.74
N SER A 43 -6.99 -16.45 11.71
CA SER A 43 -6.25 -17.65 12.13
C SER A 43 -6.17 -18.73 11.06
N SER A 44 -6.78 -18.51 9.88
CA SER A 44 -6.79 -19.47 8.78
C SER A 44 -7.00 -18.79 7.43
N VAL A 45 -6.62 -19.47 6.35
CA VAL A 45 -6.91 -19.03 4.97
C VAL A 45 -8.41 -18.88 4.76
N ASP A 46 -9.20 -19.88 5.18
CA ASP A 46 -10.65 -19.90 4.99
C ASP A 46 -11.32 -18.69 5.65
N SER A 47 -10.93 -18.33 6.87
CA SER A 47 -11.45 -17.14 7.55
C SER A 47 -11.17 -15.83 6.79
N VAL A 48 -10.06 -15.75 6.06
CA VAL A 48 -9.75 -14.59 5.21
C VAL A 48 -10.63 -14.58 3.97
N LEU A 49 -10.82 -15.75 3.33
CA LEU A 49 -11.65 -15.88 2.12
C LEU A 49 -13.14 -15.68 2.39
N GLU A 50 -13.62 -16.05 3.57
CA GLU A 50 -14.99 -15.78 4.02
C GLU A 50 -15.22 -14.29 4.30
N HIS A 51 -14.22 -13.61 4.89
CA HIS A 51 -14.32 -12.20 5.23
C HIS A 51 -14.07 -11.27 4.03
N HIS A 52 -13.24 -11.70 3.08
CA HIS A 52 -12.82 -10.87 1.95
C HIS A 52 -12.99 -11.56 0.59
N GLN A 53 -13.46 -10.79 -0.37
CA GLN A 53 -13.39 -11.15 -1.79
C GLN A 53 -11.96 -10.93 -2.32
N VAL A 54 -11.06 -11.87 -2.04
CA VAL A 54 -9.64 -11.79 -2.40
C VAL A 54 -9.45 -11.67 -3.91
N GLY A 55 -8.64 -10.69 -4.33
CA GLY A 55 -8.34 -10.42 -5.74
C GLY A 55 -9.32 -9.49 -6.45
N ALA A 56 -10.51 -9.23 -5.88
CA ALA A 56 -11.49 -8.29 -6.47
C ALA A 56 -11.26 -6.84 -6.04
N ARG A 57 -10.67 -6.63 -4.88
CA ARG A 57 -10.36 -5.33 -4.29
C ARG A 57 -9.04 -5.41 -3.53
N PRO A 58 -8.33 -4.27 -3.31
CA PRO A 58 -7.14 -4.28 -2.48
C PRO A 58 -7.50 -4.74 -1.05
N ILE A 59 -6.66 -5.60 -0.49
CA ILE A 59 -6.79 -6.07 0.89
C ILE A 59 -5.45 -5.91 1.56
N ASN A 60 -5.46 -5.24 2.71
CA ASN A 60 -4.25 -4.84 3.40
C ASN A 60 -4.23 -5.45 4.79
N PHE A 61 -3.12 -6.10 5.14
CA PHE A 61 -2.93 -6.74 6.43
C PHE A 61 -1.68 -6.23 7.14
N GLN A 62 -1.68 -6.45 8.45
CA GLN A 62 -0.53 -6.28 9.33
C GLN A 62 -0.20 -7.61 10.01
N LEU A 63 1.01 -8.10 9.78
CA LEU A 63 1.56 -9.29 10.39
C LEU A 63 2.29 -8.93 11.68
N TYR A 64 2.00 -9.71 12.72
CA TYR A 64 2.61 -9.63 14.03
C TYR A 64 2.96 -11.03 14.55
N ALA A 65 3.92 -11.12 15.47
CA ALA A 65 4.11 -12.27 16.33
C ALA A 65 4.54 -11.79 17.71
N PRO A 66 4.14 -12.48 18.81
CA PRO A 66 4.55 -12.10 20.16
C PRO A 66 6.07 -11.99 20.36
N GLU A 67 6.86 -12.78 19.62
CA GLU A 67 8.33 -12.69 19.63
C GLU A 67 8.86 -11.31 19.20
N MET A 68 8.08 -10.53 18.45
CA MET A 68 8.43 -9.17 18.05
C MET A 68 8.33 -8.17 19.21
N ARG A 69 7.75 -8.57 20.36
CA ARG A 69 7.62 -7.86 21.65
C ARG A 69 6.81 -6.58 21.67
N GLY A 70 6.94 -5.74 20.65
CA GLY A 70 6.26 -4.46 20.59
C GLY A 70 4.73 -4.60 20.64
N ARG A 71 4.06 -3.48 20.92
CA ARG A 71 2.61 -3.45 21.10
C ARG A 71 1.89 -3.18 19.79
N VAL A 72 0.90 -4.02 19.50
CA VAL A 72 -0.11 -3.77 18.45
C VAL A 72 -1.25 -2.96 19.07
N ARG A 73 -1.69 -1.89 18.41
CA ARG A 73 -2.84 -1.08 18.82
C ARG A 73 -3.89 -1.08 17.71
N HIS A 74 -5.15 -0.97 18.09
CA HIS A 74 -6.25 -0.72 17.15
C HIS A 74 -6.78 0.68 17.44
N GLU A 75 -6.40 1.65 16.61
CA GLU A 75 -6.77 3.06 16.78
C GLU A 75 -8.14 3.33 16.17
N ARG A 76 -9.02 4.00 16.92
CA ARG A 76 -10.33 4.40 16.42
C ARG A 76 -10.20 5.68 15.60
N ILE A 77 -10.54 5.60 14.32
CA ILE A 77 -10.58 6.73 13.39
C ILE A 77 -12.02 7.18 13.25
N GLN A 78 -12.30 8.42 13.63
CA GLN A 78 -13.60 9.04 13.39
C GLN A 78 -13.79 9.31 11.89
N LEU A 79 -14.89 8.84 11.32
CA LEU A 79 -15.25 9.14 9.94
C LEU A 79 -15.95 10.50 9.85
N ALA A 80 -15.70 11.22 8.77
CA ALA A 80 -16.46 12.44 8.47
C ALA A 80 -17.94 12.08 8.24
N PRO A 81 -18.89 12.92 8.69
CA PRO A 81 -20.31 12.68 8.45
C PRO A 81 -20.60 12.47 6.96
N GLY A 82 -21.27 11.36 6.62
CA GLY A 82 -21.61 11.02 5.24
C GLY A 82 -20.48 10.43 4.39
N ALA A 83 -19.27 10.24 4.94
CA ALA A 83 -18.18 9.58 4.21
C ALA A 83 -18.48 8.11 3.88
N VAL A 84 -19.18 7.44 4.80
CA VAL A 84 -19.78 6.11 4.60
C VAL A 84 -21.17 6.16 5.20
N GLU A 85 -22.17 5.71 4.44
CA GLU A 85 -23.57 5.74 4.87
C GLU A 85 -23.76 4.94 6.17
N GLY A 86 -24.35 5.60 7.17
CA GLY A 86 -24.66 4.99 8.46
C GLY A 86 -23.47 4.78 9.41
N ALA A 87 -22.23 4.93 8.94
CA ALA A 87 -21.06 4.64 9.76
C ALA A 87 -20.42 5.89 10.40
N THR A 88 -19.92 5.71 11.62
CA THR A 88 -19.34 6.82 12.40
C THR A 88 -17.84 6.69 12.58
N HIS A 89 -17.29 5.49 12.56
CA HIS A 89 -15.87 5.25 12.78
C HIS A 89 -15.39 4.01 12.02
N ARG A 90 -14.07 3.84 12.01
CA ARG A 90 -13.39 2.59 11.68
C ARG A 90 -12.18 2.44 12.59
N PHE A 91 -11.56 1.27 12.61
CA PHE A 91 -10.31 1.05 13.33
C PHE A 91 -9.15 0.85 12.36
N SER A 92 -7.95 1.26 12.76
CA SER A 92 -6.69 0.97 12.06
C SER A 92 -5.75 0.18 12.96
N THR A 93 -5.04 -0.79 12.41
CA THR A 93 -4.02 -1.55 13.13
C THR A 93 -2.68 -0.86 13.03
N GLU A 94 -2.16 -0.43 14.18
CA GLU A 94 -0.99 0.41 14.31
C GLU A 94 0.10 -0.25 15.16
N GLY A 95 1.35 0.04 14.82
CA GLY A 95 2.53 -0.47 15.53
C GLY A 95 3.80 -0.28 14.72
N TRP A 96 4.91 0.02 15.40
CA TRP A 96 6.16 0.39 14.71
C TRP A 96 6.74 -0.72 13.85
N GLY A 97 6.77 -1.95 14.36
CA GLY A 97 7.41 -3.10 13.71
C GLY A 97 6.46 -4.04 12.99
N LEU A 98 5.19 -3.66 12.79
CA LEU A 98 4.25 -4.47 12.03
C LEU A 98 4.76 -4.69 10.60
N ILE A 99 4.56 -5.92 10.10
CA ILE A 99 4.95 -6.28 8.73
C ILE A 99 3.71 -6.17 7.84
N GLN A 100 3.75 -5.24 6.91
CA GLN A 100 2.71 -4.99 5.94
C GLN A 100 2.66 -6.15 4.93
N LEU A 101 1.47 -6.68 4.68
CA LEU A 101 1.17 -7.60 3.58
C LEU A 101 -0.06 -7.09 2.86
N TYR A 102 0.14 -6.45 1.72
CA TYR A 102 -0.91 -5.84 0.92
C TYR A 102 -1.06 -6.63 -0.35
N PHE A 103 -2.25 -7.18 -0.58
CA PHE A 103 -2.55 -7.87 -1.82
C PHE A 103 -3.02 -6.88 -2.87
N GLY A 104 -2.43 -7.04 -4.05
CA GLY A 104 -2.96 -6.50 -5.28
C GLY A 104 -4.29 -7.14 -5.62
N PHE A 105 -4.88 -6.66 -6.71
CA PHE A 105 -6.19 -7.03 -7.18
C PHE A 105 -6.23 -6.94 -8.70
N GLU A 106 -7.23 -7.57 -9.27
CA GLU A 106 -7.55 -7.43 -10.69
C GLU A 106 -8.18 -6.06 -10.96
N HIS A 107 -7.65 -5.36 -11.94
CA HIS A 107 -8.19 -4.08 -12.39
C HIS A 107 -8.24 -4.07 -13.92
N HIS A 108 -9.46 -4.09 -14.48
CA HIS A 108 -9.69 -4.28 -15.91
C HIS A 108 -8.93 -5.52 -16.43
N ASP A 109 -8.19 -5.38 -17.53
CA ASP A 109 -7.39 -6.45 -18.12
C ASP A 109 -6.01 -6.62 -17.47
N GLY A 110 -5.84 -6.14 -16.24
CA GLY A 110 -4.56 -6.10 -15.56
C GLY A 110 -4.57 -6.57 -14.12
N ILE A 111 -3.38 -6.95 -13.64
CA ILE A 111 -3.12 -7.37 -12.27
C ILE A 111 -2.23 -6.34 -11.62
N THR A 112 -2.65 -5.80 -10.49
CA THR A 112 -1.85 -4.87 -9.69
C THR A 112 -0.87 -5.64 -8.80
N HIS A 113 0.29 -5.05 -8.51
CA HIS A 113 1.26 -5.72 -7.66
C HIS A 113 0.80 -5.74 -6.19
N SER A 114 1.06 -6.84 -5.54
CA SER A 114 1.07 -6.97 -4.08
C SER A 114 2.37 -6.39 -3.52
N HIS A 115 2.36 -6.06 -2.23
CA HIS A 115 3.46 -5.40 -1.55
C HIS A 115 3.68 -5.95 -0.14
N THR A 116 4.94 -6.06 0.26
CA THR A 116 5.34 -6.31 1.64
C THR A 116 6.38 -5.31 2.08
N ASN A 117 6.30 -4.86 3.34
CA ASN A 117 7.22 -3.89 3.91
C ASN A 117 7.12 -3.85 5.45
N HIS A 118 8.06 -3.19 6.11
CA HIS A 118 7.96 -2.80 7.51
C HIS A 118 8.87 -1.60 7.76
N ASN A 119 8.65 -0.86 8.86
CA ASN A 119 9.62 0.15 9.26
C ASN A 119 10.95 -0.49 9.64
N THR A 120 12.04 0.23 9.41
CA THR A 120 13.32 -0.07 10.07
C THR A 120 13.33 0.57 11.46
N GLU A 121 14.11 0.04 12.39
CA GLU A 121 14.30 0.63 13.72
C GLU A 121 14.65 2.11 13.64
N ARG A 122 15.65 2.45 12.82
CA ARG A 122 16.06 3.84 12.59
C ARG A 122 14.91 4.72 12.11
N ARG A 123 14.06 4.23 11.22
CA ARG A 123 12.90 4.99 10.72
C ARG A 123 11.86 5.15 11.82
N ALA A 124 11.56 4.09 12.58
CA ALA A 124 10.62 4.16 13.69
C ALA A 124 11.09 5.16 14.77
N GLN A 125 12.36 5.11 15.16
CA GLN A 125 12.96 6.08 16.10
C GLN A 125 12.87 7.53 15.58
N ALA A 126 13.19 7.74 14.30
CA ALA A 126 13.10 9.07 13.69
C ALA A 126 11.66 9.61 13.65
N TRP A 127 10.65 8.74 13.54
CA TRP A 127 9.24 9.14 13.50
C TRP A 127 8.58 9.20 14.86
N ALA A 128 9.12 8.52 15.87
CA ALA A 128 8.59 8.55 17.24
C ALA A 128 8.64 9.95 17.88
N VAL A 129 9.47 10.86 17.37
CA VAL A 129 9.48 12.27 17.79
C VAL A 129 8.26 13.05 17.29
N THR A 130 7.61 12.55 16.24
CA THR A 130 6.45 13.20 15.59
C THR A 130 5.15 12.48 15.96
N ILE A 131 5.19 11.14 16.04
CA ILE A 131 4.02 10.31 16.34
C ILE A 131 4.08 9.91 17.82
N ASN A 132 3.44 10.73 18.66
CA ASN A 132 3.36 10.48 20.11
C ASN A 132 2.28 9.43 20.49
N ALA A 133 1.49 8.96 19.52
CA ALA A 133 0.39 8.03 19.75
C ALA A 133 0.83 6.55 19.84
N LEU A 134 2.08 6.22 19.49
CA LEU A 134 2.62 4.87 19.59
C LEU A 134 3.63 4.76 20.74
N ASP A 135 3.79 3.57 21.30
CA ASP A 135 4.77 3.31 22.35
C ASP A 135 6.21 3.45 21.82
N ASP A 136 7.21 3.38 22.71
CA ASP A 136 8.63 3.45 22.33
C ASP A 136 9.00 2.38 21.27
N PRO A 137 9.56 2.78 20.09
CA PRO A 137 10.10 1.85 19.11
C PRO A 137 11.11 0.83 19.67
N GLY A 138 11.82 1.17 20.76
CA GLY A 138 12.77 0.30 21.45
C GLY A 138 12.14 -0.94 22.09
N LEU A 139 10.80 -0.99 22.23
CA LEU A 139 10.09 -2.18 22.71
C LEU A 139 10.02 -3.30 21.67
N TRP A 140 10.27 -3.00 20.39
CA TRP A 140 10.22 -3.99 19.32
C TRP A 140 11.55 -4.72 19.20
N ASP A 141 11.49 -6.05 19.05
CA ASP A 141 12.65 -6.84 18.65
C ASP A 141 12.83 -6.75 17.12
N TRP A 142 13.61 -5.75 16.69
CA TRP A 142 13.84 -5.46 15.27
C TRP A 142 14.60 -6.57 14.52
N THR A 143 15.35 -7.41 15.24
CA THR A 143 16.00 -8.59 14.66
C THR A 143 14.94 -9.62 14.30
N VAL A 144 13.98 -9.88 15.19
CA VAL A 144 12.84 -10.77 14.93
C VAL A 144 11.97 -10.21 13.79
N VAL A 145 11.62 -8.91 13.82
CA VAL A 145 10.83 -8.24 12.76
C VAL A 145 11.49 -8.47 11.38
N SER A 146 12.78 -8.15 11.27
CA SER A 146 13.52 -8.28 10.00
C SER A 146 13.64 -9.73 9.56
N ARG A 147 13.87 -10.67 10.48
CA ARG A 147 13.95 -12.11 10.20
C ARG A 147 12.62 -12.64 9.65
N MET A 148 11.50 -12.23 10.24
CA MET A 148 10.15 -12.64 9.82
C MET A 148 9.80 -12.08 8.44
N SER A 149 9.98 -10.78 8.23
CA SER A 149 9.80 -10.14 6.92
C SER A 149 10.65 -10.81 5.84
N ALA A 150 11.94 -11.02 6.11
CA ALA A 150 12.83 -11.68 5.16
C ALA A 150 12.40 -13.13 4.88
N ARG A 151 11.80 -13.83 5.85
CA ARG A 151 11.27 -15.19 5.65
C ARG A 151 10.07 -15.20 4.71
N LEU A 152 9.14 -14.25 4.85
CA LEU A 152 8.03 -14.06 3.92
C LEU A 152 8.52 -13.71 2.51
N ASN A 153 9.43 -12.73 2.39
CA ASN A 153 9.95 -12.31 1.09
C ASN A 153 10.70 -13.46 0.40
N ARG A 154 11.48 -14.26 1.15
CA ARG A 154 12.13 -15.46 0.60
C ARG A 154 11.13 -16.49 0.09
N PHE A 155 10.01 -16.69 0.77
CA PHE A 155 8.94 -17.57 0.27
C PHE A 155 8.41 -17.05 -1.06
N ILE A 156 8.02 -15.76 -1.13
CA ILE A 156 7.50 -15.13 -2.36
C ILE A 156 8.51 -15.28 -3.51
N HIS A 157 9.79 -14.97 -3.27
CA HIS A 157 10.83 -15.10 -4.30
C HIS A 157 11.05 -16.54 -4.77
N LYS A 158 10.96 -17.53 -3.87
CA LYS A 158 11.13 -18.95 -4.22
C LYS A 158 9.93 -19.53 -4.95
N SER A 159 8.73 -19.02 -4.67
CA SER A 159 7.48 -19.45 -5.31
C SER A 159 7.30 -18.83 -6.70
N ALA A 160 8.14 -17.88 -7.11
CA ALA A 160 8.02 -17.18 -8.37
C ALA A 160 8.22 -18.09 -9.59
N ALA A 161 7.30 -18.03 -10.54
CA ALA A 161 7.42 -18.71 -11.83
C ALA A 161 8.12 -17.84 -12.89
N ALA A 162 8.04 -16.52 -12.75
CA ALA A 162 8.66 -15.55 -13.64
C ALA A 162 8.98 -14.25 -12.89
N ARG A 163 9.41 -13.21 -13.63
CA ARG A 163 9.68 -11.87 -13.11
C ARG A 163 9.28 -10.80 -14.11
N PHE A 164 8.80 -9.67 -13.60
CA PHE A 164 8.63 -8.42 -14.34
C PHE A 164 9.53 -7.35 -13.70
N GLY A 165 10.64 -7.03 -14.37
CA GLY A 165 11.72 -6.27 -13.75
C GLY A 165 12.28 -7.01 -12.53
N SER A 166 12.29 -6.33 -11.37
CA SER A 166 12.68 -6.92 -10.09
C SER A 166 11.54 -7.66 -9.37
N ARG A 167 10.30 -7.53 -9.84
CA ARG A 167 9.10 -8.03 -9.17
C ARG A 167 8.88 -9.52 -9.50
N PRO A 168 8.83 -10.42 -8.52
CA PRO A 168 8.42 -11.81 -8.75
C PRO A 168 7.01 -11.88 -9.31
N ILE A 169 6.77 -12.80 -10.25
CA ILE A 169 5.44 -13.19 -10.71
C ILE A 169 5.18 -14.60 -10.20
N LEU A 170 4.15 -14.76 -9.37
CA LEU A 170 3.73 -16.06 -8.85
C LEU A 170 2.98 -16.90 -9.91
N PRO A 171 2.84 -18.23 -9.73
CA PRO A 171 2.44 -19.13 -10.80
C PRO A 171 1.07 -18.82 -11.42
N ALA A 172 0.05 -18.51 -10.62
CA ALA A 172 -1.28 -18.21 -11.15
C ALA A 172 -1.34 -16.84 -11.82
N ALA A 173 -0.59 -15.85 -11.32
CA ALA A 173 -0.39 -14.58 -12.02
C ALA A 173 0.29 -14.79 -13.38
N GLN A 174 1.33 -15.63 -13.44
CA GLN A 174 2.01 -15.94 -14.70
C GLN A 174 1.07 -16.60 -15.71
N ALA A 175 0.22 -17.52 -15.27
CA ALA A 175 -0.79 -18.14 -16.13
C ALA A 175 -1.81 -17.11 -16.64
N ALA A 176 -2.25 -16.19 -15.79
CA ALA A 176 -3.19 -15.14 -16.16
C ALA A 176 -2.59 -14.13 -17.16
N LEU A 177 -1.29 -13.81 -17.04
CA LEU A 177 -0.57 -13.00 -18.02
C LEU A 177 -0.47 -13.73 -19.37
N ALA A 178 -0.20 -15.04 -19.36
CA ALA A 178 -0.17 -15.84 -20.57
C ALA A 178 -1.54 -15.95 -21.27
N SER A 179 -2.64 -15.81 -20.51
CA SER A 179 -4.01 -15.77 -21.05
C SER A 179 -4.46 -14.37 -21.48
N GLY A 180 -3.56 -13.37 -21.49
CA GLY A 180 -3.84 -12.03 -22.01
C GLY A 180 -3.98 -10.92 -20.99
N LYS A 181 -3.88 -11.19 -19.68
CA LYS A 181 -3.80 -10.11 -18.68
C LYS A 181 -2.47 -9.38 -18.77
N THR A 182 -2.43 -8.17 -18.23
CA THR A 182 -1.23 -7.32 -18.17
C THR A 182 -0.76 -7.08 -16.73
N CYS A 183 0.51 -6.72 -16.55
CA CYS A 183 1.01 -6.21 -15.28
C CYS A 183 0.71 -4.71 -15.18
N CYS A 184 -0.13 -4.30 -14.24
CA CYS A 184 -0.39 -2.89 -14.01
C CYS A 184 0.70 -2.27 -13.13
N GLU A 185 1.32 -1.20 -13.62
CA GLU A 185 2.26 -0.41 -12.80
C GLU A 185 1.55 0.65 -11.94
N GLU A 186 0.34 1.10 -12.31
CA GLU A 186 -0.19 2.43 -11.91
C GLU A 186 -1.43 2.47 -10.98
N ALA A 187 -1.88 1.37 -10.37
CA ALA A 187 -3.20 1.40 -9.69
C ALA A 187 -3.23 1.97 -8.25
N LEU A 188 -2.10 2.32 -7.63
CA LEU A 188 -2.08 2.77 -6.23
C LEU A 188 -1.93 4.29 -6.04
N SER A 189 -1.82 5.08 -7.13
CA SER A 189 -1.55 6.52 -7.03
C SER A 189 -2.68 7.45 -7.49
N ASN A 190 -3.72 6.98 -8.20
CA ASN A 190 -4.84 7.85 -8.59
C ASN A 190 -6.08 7.08 -9.13
N PRO A 191 -7.22 7.00 -8.41
CA PRO A 191 -8.43 6.34 -8.91
C PRO A 191 -9.20 7.15 -9.97
N GLU A 192 -8.81 8.38 -10.30
CA GLU A 192 -9.53 9.25 -11.26
C GLU A 192 -8.91 9.35 -12.67
N ARG A 193 -7.86 8.59 -13.01
CA ARG A 193 -7.38 8.56 -14.41
C ARG A 193 -8.27 7.69 -15.28
N THR A 194 -9.29 8.30 -15.88
CA THR A 194 -9.97 7.75 -17.07
C THR A 194 -8.97 7.53 -18.22
N PRO A 195 -9.19 6.52 -19.08
CA PRO A 195 -8.25 6.15 -20.13
C PRO A 195 -8.28 7.19 -21.24
N PHE A 196 -7.26 8.04 -21.32
CA PHE A 196 -6.96 8.74 -22.56
C PHE A 196 -6.01 7.89 -23.39
N GLU A 197 -6.52 7.54 -24.56
CA GLU A 197 -5.89 6.90 -25.70
C GLU A 197 -4.37 7.12 -25.80
N ASN A 198 -3.61 6.03 -25.93
CA ASN A 198 -2.36 6.07 -26.68
C ASN A 198 -2.47 5.07 -27.84
N PRO A 199 -2.33 5.52 -29.11
CA PRO A 199 -2.34 4.61 -30.25
C PRO A 199 -1.04 3.79 -30.28
N PRO A 200 -1.02 2.66 -31.02
CA PRO A 200 0.06 1.69 -30.91
C PRO A 200 1.31 2.22 -31.62
N ARG A 201 2.49 1.98 -31.04
CA ARG A 201 3.71 1.86 -31.84
C ARG A 201 4.54 0.66 -31.39
N CYS A 202 4.34 -0.42 -32.12
CA CYS A 202 5.40 -1.37 -32.44
C CYS A 202 6.28 -0.73 -33.52
N GLY A 203 7.60 -0.85 -33.41
CA GLY A 203 8.54 -0.40 -34.43
C GLY A 203 9.96 -0.29 -33.91
N ALA A 204 10.80 -1.24 -34.29
CA ALA A 204 12.20 -1.35 -33.95
C ALA A 204 13.09 -0.22 -34.54
N GLU A 205 14.30 -0.17 -33.99
CA GLU A 205 15.56 0.38 -34.53
C GLU A 205 16.07 1.78 -34.10
N ARG A 206 17.29 1.70 -33.56
CA ARG A 206 18.43 2.65 -33.60
C ARG A 206 18.48 3.82 -32.61
N SER A 207 19.38 3.59 -31.65
CA SER A 207 20.60 4.39 -31.42
C SER A 207 20.53 5.64 -30.56
N ALA A 208 21.45 5.60 -29.58
CA ALA A 208 22.23 6.68 -29.01
C ALA A 208 21.61 7.58 -27.93
N ARG A 209 22.25 7.46 -26.76
CA ARG A 209 22.62 8.53 -25.83
C ARG A 209 21.46 9.37 -25.29
N CYS A 210 21.11 9.12 -24.02
CA CYS A 210 20.93 10.24 -23.10
C CYS A 210 21.55 9.94 -21.75
N LEU A 211 22.43 10.88 -21.39
CA LEU A 211 23.27 10.96 -20.21
C LEU A 211 22.43 11.10 -18.93
N HIS A 212 23.02 10.65 -17.83
CA HIS A 212 22.67 11.05 -16.47
C HIS A 212 22.45 12.57 -16.34
N LEU A 213 21.39 12.96 -15.65
CA LEU A 213 21.38 14.18 -14.81
C LEU A 213 20.40 13.99 -13.65
N ARG A 214 20.97 13.77 -12.46
CA ARG A 214 20.32 13.97 -11.16
C ARG A 214 20.12 15.48 -10.98
N MET A 215 18.92 15.93 -10.62
CA MET A 215 18.75 17.23 -9.96
C MET A 215 17.74 17.13 -8.82
N ARG A 216 18.17 17.60 -7.64
CA ARG A 216 17.31 17.95 -6.50
C ARG A 216 16.70 19.33 -6.78
N PRO A 217 15.53 19.68 -6.25
CA PRO A 217 15.17 21.07 -6.02
C PRO A 217 15.33 21.44 -4.54
N ARG A 218 16.08 22.51 -4.28
CA ARG A 218 15.92 23.39 -3.12
C ARG A 218 15.01 24.55 -3.51
N GLN A 219 14.34 25.05 -2.48
CA GLN A 219 13.52 26.23 -2.32
C GLN A 219 13.99 27.50 -3.06
N ASP A 220 12.99 28.34 -3.31
CA ASP A 220 13.01 29.78 -3.61
C ASP A 220 13.25 30.16 -5.06
N HIS A 221 12.16 30.54 -5.75
CA HIS A 221 12.04 31.79 -6.50
C HIS A 221 10.69 31.86 -7.24
N LEU A 222 9.85 32.82 -6.84
CA LEU A 222 9.18 33.83 -7.67
C LEU A 222 7.71 34.09 -7.29
N GLU A 223 7.57 34.98 -6.30
CA GLU A 223 6.61 36.07 -6.39
C GLU A 223 6.74 36.76 -7.76
N ALA A 224 5.71 36.65 -8.58
CA ALA A 224 5.30 37.64 -9.58
C ALA A 224 4.12 37.05 -10.34
N LEU A 225 2.90 37.52 -10.07
CA LEU A 225 1.80 37.70 -11.04
C LEU A 225 0.56 38.22 -10.30
N CYS A 226 0.64 39.47 -9.84
CA CYS A 226 -0.52 40.32 -9.58
C CYS A 226 -0.47 41.52 -10.55
N ARG A 227 -1.44 41.56 -11.49
CA ARG A 227 -1.99 42.67 -12.30
C ARG A 227 -2.79 41.97 -13.43
N GLY A 228 -4.13 41.85 -13.35
CA GLY A 228 -5.12 42.79 -13.94
C GLY A 228 -4.80 43.05 -15.41
N ASP A 229 -5.55 42.72 -16.45
CA ASP A 229 -6.98 42.47 -16.69
C ASP A 229 -7.12 41.64 -17.99
N ILE A 230 -8.22 40.90 -18.16
CA ILE A 230 -9.03 40.70 -19.38
C ILE A 230 -10.08 39.63 -19.05
N GLY A 231 -11.36 39.99 -19.22
CA GLY A 231 -12.50 39.18 -18.82
C GLY A 231 -12.82 38.02 -19.76
N VAL A 232 -13.33 36.95 -19.17
CA VAL A 232 -14.05 35.87 -19.87
C VAL A 232 -15.31 35.55 -19.03
N PRO A 233 -16.51 35.51 -19.63
CA PRO A 233 -17.75 35.18 -18.93
C PRO A 233 -17.94 33.65 -18.84
N ASN A 234 -18.77 33.23 -17.87
CA ASN A 234 -19.16 31.85 -17.51
C ASN A 234 -18.24 31.16 -16.48
N ALA A 235 -18.37 31.58 -15.22
CA ALA A 235 -17.93 30.80 -14.07
C ALA A 235 -18.81 29.54 -13.93
N CYS A 236 -18.35 28.43 -14.50
CA CYS A 236 -18.72 27.12 -14.02
C CYS A 236 -18.07 26.97 -12.63
N VAL A 237 -18.88 26.98 -11.57
CA VAL A 237 -18.42 26.73 -10.21
C VAL A 237 -18.08 25.25 -10.09
N VAL A 238 -16.86 24.88 -10.48
CA VAL A 238 -16.26 23.62 -10.09
C VAL A 238 -15.73 23.83 -8.68
N ARG A 239 -16.44 23.31 -7.69
CA ARG A 239 -15.87 23.10 -6.35
C ARG A 239 -14.79 22.04 -6.49
N VAL A 240 -13.55 22.49 -6.67
CA VAL A 240 -12.37 21.66 -6.48
C VAL A 240 -12.31 21.34 -4.99
N ALA A 241 -12.77 20.13 -4.63
CA ALA A 241 -12.37 19.53 -3.37
C ALA A 241 -10.87 19.25 -3.50
N VAL A 242 -10.05 20.02 -2.79
CA VAL A 242 -8.63 19.72 -2.64
C VAL A 242 -8.54 18.43 -1.84
N GLN A 243 -8.44 17.29 -2.53
CA GLN A 243 -7.98 16.05 -1.93
C GLN A 243 -6.48 16.23 -1.66
N THR A 244 -6.16 16.47 -0.40
CA THR A 244 -4.80 16.39 0.11
C THR A 244 -4.29 14.95 -0.02
N PRO A 245 -3.00 14.76 -0.32
CA PRO A 245 -2.39 13.44 -0.29
C PRO A 245 -2.53 12.87 1.12
N PHE A 246 -2.94 11.60 1.18
CA PHE A 246 -3.05 10.78 2.38
C PHE A 246 -1.82 11.01 3.29
N TRP A 247 -2.07 11.36 4.55
CA TRP A 247 -1.14 11.88 5.58
C TRP A 247 -0.97 13.41 5.66
N ASP A 248 -2.07 14.15 5.84
CA ASP A 248 -2.07 15.40 6.61
C ASP A 248 -3.38 15.54 7.39
N GLY A 249 -3.29 15.46 8.71
CA GLY A 249 -4.45 15.43 9.60
C GLY A 249 -4.06 15.51 11.08
N PHE A 250 -3.14 16.40 11.43
CA PHE A 250 -2.96 16.85 12.82
C PHE A 250 -3.30 18.35 12.87
N LEU A 251 -4.51 18.64 13.32
CA LEU A 251 -4.87 19.98 13.79
C LEU A 251 -4.05 20.26 15.05
N ARG A 252 -3.27 21.34 15.03
CA ARG A 252 -2.64 21.91 16.23
C ARG A 252 -3.75 22.37 17.19
N PRO A 253 -3.64 22.15 18.50
CA PRO A 253 -4.29 23.02 19.46
C PRO A 253 -3.46 24.30 19.61
N GLU A 254 -4.08 25.45 19.38
CA GLU A 254 -3.63 26.70 19.99
C GLU A 254 -3.92 26.60 21.49
N TRP A 255 -2.88 26.54 22.34
CA TRP A 255 -2.72 27.19 23.64
C TRP A 255 -1.24 27.08 24.05
#